data_AF-A0A177NBA2-F1
#
_entry.id   AF-A0A177NBA2-F1
#
_cell.length_a   1.000
_cell.length_b   1.000
_cell.length_c   1.000
_cell.angle_alpha   90.00
_cell.angle_beta   90.00
_cell.angle_gamma   90.00
#
_symmetry.space_group_name_H-M   'P 1'
#
loop_
_entity.id
_entity.type
_entity.pdbx_description
1 polymer ?
#
loop_
_entity_poly.entity_id
_entity_poly.type
_entity_poly.pdbx_seq_one_letter_code
_entity_poly.pdbx_strand_id
1 'polypeptide(L)'
;MIPNLASAEYPKTDLDYMGLPIFCKEMHQEGNVGTARAQMWEKRLAGNGGIHHYCAGLFTYNLAWQTSDKTERKSRLKVALAEMDYPFHHGVSPNFVLLPKMYYDIGKVHEALEDYKSAIEMYQKSIERSPKTWMPYAALSDIYLKLNKTSDAITILEQGLEKKPDSKPLLKRLSKLKKPSKSQ
;
A
#
# COMPACT_ATOMS: atom_id res chain seq x y z
N MET A 1 -22.95 2.34 -21.42
CA MET A 1 -21.53 2.58 -21.76
C MET A 1 -20.77 2.78 -20.47
N ILE A 2 -19.98 1.79 -20.05
CA ILE A 2 -19.05 1.93 -18.94
C ILE A 2 -17.93 2.84 -19.46
N PRO A 3 -17.62 3.98 -18.81
CA PRO A 3 -16.54 4.83 -19.29
C PRO A 3 -15.25 4.02 -19.29
N ASN A 4 -14.51 4.13 -20.40
CA ASN A 4 -13.27 3.44 -20.69
C ASN A 4 -12.35 3.48 -19.45
N LEU A 5 -12.33 2.42 -18.65
CA LEU A 5 -11.36 2.28 -17.57
C LEU A 5 -10.00 2.24 -18.26
N ALA A 6 -9.08 3.12 -17.86
CA ALA A 6 -7.72 3.06 -18.37
C ALA A 6 -7.19 1.63 -18.15
N SER A 7 -6.68 0.98 -19.19
CA SER A 7 -6.01 -0.31 -19.00
C SER A 7 -4.80 -0.10 -18.10
N ALA A 8 -4.47 -1.08 -17.25
CA ALA A 8 -3.27 -1.01 -16.43
C ALA A 8 -2.03 -0.80 -17.31
N GLU A 9 -1.21 0.17 -16.92
CA GLU A 9 0.09 0.38 -17.53
C GLU A 9 1.11 -0.51 -16.83
N TYR A 10 1.93 -1.22 -17.60
CA TYR A 10 3.00 -2.08 -17.08
C TYR A 10 4.35 -1.37 -17.24
N PRO A 11 5.23 -1.41 -16.23
CA PRO A 11 6.56 -0.80 -16.32
C PRO A 11 7.42 -1.51 -17.36
N LYS A 12 8.11 -0.74 -18.21
CA LYS A 12 8.94 -1.27 -19.32
C LYS A 12 10.39 -0.80 -19.23
N THR A 13 10.59 0.47 -18.95
CA THR A 13 11.90 1.11 -18.91
C THR A 13 12.52 1.08 -17.52
N ASP A 14 13.83 1.29 -17.44
CA ASP A 14 14.52 1.44 -16.16
C ASP A 14 13.90 2.55 -15.28
N LEU A 15 13.43 3.63 -15.91
CA LEU A 15 12.74 4.73 -15.25
C LEU A 15 11.39 4.30 -14.68
N ASP A 16 10.64 3.46 -15.38
CA ASP A 16 9.33 2.98 -14.90
C ASP A 16 9.46 2.14 -13.62
N TYR A 17 10.55 1.39 -13.51
CA TYR A 17 10.86 0.59 -12.31
C TYR A 17 11.41 1.44 -11.16
N MET A 18 11.75 2.71 -11.36
CA MET A 18 12.19 3.59 -10.28
C MET A 18 11.05 3.83 -9.29
N GLY A 19 11.31 3.51 -8.02
CA GLY A 19 10.30 3.63 -6.95
C GLY A 19 9.41 2.39 -6.78
N LEU A 20 9.60 1.35 -7.60
CA LEU A 20 9.00 0.04 -7.37
C LEU A 20 9.91 -0.84 -6.50
N PRO A 21 9.36 -1.85 -5.80
CA PRO A 21 10.17 -2.88 -5.16
C PRO A 21 11.13 -3.53 -6.17
N ILE A 22 12.37 -3.76 -5.75
CA ILE A 22 13.43 -4.22 -6.66
C ILE A 22 13.05 -5.49 -7.42
N PHE A 23 12.32 -6.42 -6.78
CA PHE A 23 11.89 -7.65 -7.41
C PHE A 23 11.01 -7.43 -8.65
N CYS A 24 10.27 -6.31 -8.75
CA CYS A 24 9.47 -6.00 -9.93
C CYS A 24 10.35 -5.90 -11.19
N LYS A 25 11.47 -5.16 -11.10
CA LYS A 25 12.44 -5.04 -12.21
C LYS A 25 13.10 -6.38 -12.52
N GLU A 26 13.56 -7.05 -11.47
CA GLU A 26 14.32 -8.28 -11.59
C GLU A 26 13.50 -9.44 -12.17
N MET A 27 12.19 -9.48 -11.89
CA MET A 27 11.32 -10.55 -12.37
C MET A 27 10.65 -10.23 -13.70
N HIS A 28 10.36 -8.96 -14.00
CA HIS A 28 9.41 -8.60 -15.06
C HIS A 28 9.93 -7.68 -16.14
N GLN A 29 11.10 -7.04 -15.96
CA GLN A 29 11.68 -6.29 -17.05
C GLN A 29 12.14 -7.24 -18.16
N GLU A 30 11.88 -6.85 -19.41
CA GLU A 30 12.39 -7.54 -20.58
C GLU A 30 13.92 -7.71 -20.49
N GLY A 31 14.41 -8.90 -20.82
CA GLY A 31 15.84 -9.26 -20.69
C GLY A 31 16.25 -9.80 -19.31
N ASN A 32 15.49 -9.54 -18.23
CA ASN A 32 15.77 -10.13 -16.92
C ASN A 32 15.10 -11.49 -16.71
N VAL A 33 14.01 -11.77 -17.44
CA VAL A 33 13.26 -13.03 -17.34
C VAL A 33 14.18 -14.23 -17.60
N GLY A 34 14.14 -15.21 -16.69
CA GLY A 34 14.98 -16.42 -16.78
C GLY A 34 16.41 -16.26 -16.29
N THR A 35 16.87 -15.05 -15.94
CA THR A 35 18.19 -14.85 -15.30
C THR A 35 18.26 -15.49 -13.92
N ALA A 36 19.47 -15.75 -13.41
CA ALA A 36 19.67 -16.28 -12.06
C ALA A 36 19.03 -15.40 -10.97
N ARG A 37 18.97 -14.09 -11.21
CA ARG A 37 18.38 -13.13 -10.28
C ARG A 37 16.85 -13.16 -10.34
N ALA A 38 16.25 -13.27 -11.52
CA ALA A 38 14.81 -13.50 -11.67
C ALA A 38 14.39 -14.80 -10.98
N GLN A 39 15.09 -15.91 -11.24
CA GLN A 39 14.82 -17.21 -10.63
C GLN A 39 14.96 -17.18 -9.10
N MET A 40 15.92 -16.42 -8.57
CA MET A 40 16.06 -16.21 -7.12
C MET A 40 14.78 -15.58 -6.54
N TRP A 41 14.25 -14.54 -7.19
CA TRP A 41 13.04 -13.86 -6.74
C TRP A 41 11.79 -14.71 -6.93
N GLU A 42 11.66 -15.46 -8.03
CA GLU A 42 10.56 -16.42 -8.23
C GLU A 42 10.48 -17.44 -7.10
N LYS A 43 11.64 -17.97 -6.66
CA LYS A 43 11.71 -18.89 -5.50
C LYS A 43 11.32 -18.20 -4.20
N ARG A 44 11.83 -16.99 -3.95
CA ARG A 44 11.53 -16.21 -2.73
C ARG A 44 10.07 -15.78 -2.66
N LEU A 45 9.45 -15.54 -3.80
CA LEU A 45 8.08 -15.09 -3.96
C LEU A 45 7.20 -16.21 -4.55
N ALA A 46 7.48 -17.46 -4.22
CA ALA A 46 6.63 -18.58 -4.64
C ALA A 46 5.20 -18.41 -4.08
N GLY A 47 4.21 -18.86 -4.86
CA GLY A 47 2.79 -18.74 -4.47
C GLY A 47 2.28 -17.30 -4.45
N ASN A 48 2.80 -16.43 -5.32
CA ASN A 48 2.46 -15.01 -5.33
C ASN A 48 1.14 -14.66 -6.02
N GLY A 49 0.50 -15.58 -6.75
CA GLY A 49 -0.80 -15.34 -7.40
C GLY A 49 -0.77 -14.33 -8.55
N GLY A 50 0.39 -14.06 -9.17
CA GLY A 50 0.51 -13.06 -10.25
C GLY A 50 1.05 -11.72 -9.77
N ILE A 51 2.19 -11.72 -9.08
CA ILE A 51 2.81 -10.52 -8.48
C ILE A 51 3.12 -9.41 -9.48
N HIS A 52 3.21 -9.72 -10.78
CA HIS A 52 3.37 -8.71 -11.82
C HIS A 52 2.18 -7.74 -11.88
N HIS A 53 0.96 -8.19 -11.56
CA HIS A 53 -0.21 -7.32 -11.39
C HIS A 53 -0.04 -6.39 -10.18
N TYR A 54 0.46 -6.88 -9.05
CA TYR A 54 0.79 -6.01 -7.91
C TYR A 54 1.86 -4.96 -8.28
N CYS A 55 2.88 -5.33 -9.07
CA CYS A 55 3.86 -4.37 -9.59
C CYS A 55 3.23 -3.33 -10.53
N ALA A 56 2.33 -3.74 -11.44
CA ALA A 56 1.58 -2.84 -12.32
C ALA A 56 0.65 -1.90 -11.54
N GLY A 57 0.00 -2.41 -10.49
CA GLY A 57 -0.81 -1.62 -9.58
C GLY A 57 0.00 -0.57 -8.83
N LEU A 58 1.18 -0.91 -8.31
CA LEU A 58 2.09 0.06 -7.67
C LEU A 58 2.55 1.14 -8.65
N PHE A 59 2.89 0.74 -9.87
CA PHE A 59 3.27 1.67 -10.94
C PHE A 59 2.12 2.64 -11.26
N THR A 60 0.92 2.10 -11.51
CA THR A 60 -0.27 2.90 -11.81
C THR A 60 -0.65 3.83 -10.66
N TYR A 61 -0.49 3.39 -9.40
CA TYR A 61 -0.66 4.25 -8.22
C TYR A 61 0.32 5.42 -8.22
N ASN A 62 1.59 5.21 -8.57
CA ASN A 62 2.57 6.29 -8.67
C ASN A 62 2.20 7.28 -9.78
N LEU A 63 1.76 6.79 -10.94
CA LEU A 63 1.31 7.64 -12.05
C LEU A 63 0.08 8.50 -11.69
N ALA A 64 -0.80 8.02 -10.80
CA ALA A 64 -1.96 8.78 -10.34
C ALA A 64 -1.59 10.14 -9.71
N TRP A 65 -0.36 10.27 -9.20
CA TRP A 65 0.15 11.50 -8.59
C TRP A 65 0.94 12.41 -9.55
N GLN A 66 1.15 11.99 -10.80
CA GLN A 66 1.78 12.81 -11.83
C GLN A 66 0.79 13.74 -12.54
N THR A 67 -0.51 13.43 -12.48
CA THR A 67 -1.58 14.26 -13.05
C THR A 67 -2.19 15.22 -12.01
N SER A 68 -2.51 16.44 -12.45
CA SER A 68 -3.32 17.40 -11.69
C SER A 68 -4.83 17.16 -11.85
N ASP A 69 -5.26 16.38 -12.86
CA ASP A 69 -6.66 16.06 -13.09
C ASP A 69 -7.16 15.04 -12.06
N LYS A 70 -8.14 15.45 -11.25
CA LYS A 70 -8.74 14.62 -10.21
C LYS A 70 -9.53 13.43 -10.78
N THR A 71 -10.16 13.59 -11.94
CA THR A 71 -10.92 12.54 -12.62
C THR A 71 -9.96 11.47 -13.13
N GLU A 72 -8.90 11.89 -13.80
CA GLU A 72 -7.84 10.99 -14.28
C GLU A 72 -7.17 10.26 -13.11
N ARG A 73 -6.80 10.99 -12.04
CA ARG A 73 -6.25 10.39 -10.82
C ARG A 73 -7.18 9.34 -10.24
N LYS A 74 -8.47 9.64 -10.08
CA LYS A 74 -9.45 8.69 -9.56
C LYS A 74 -9.59 7.45 -10.45
N SER A 75 -9.52 7.62 -11.77
CA SER A 75 -9.48 6.50 -12.72
C SER A 75 -8.25 5.63 -12.50
N ARG A 76 -7.04 6.21 -12.47
CA ARG A 76 -5.78 5.50 -12.23
C ARG A 76 -5.78 4.77 -10.89
N LEU A 77 -6.30 5.38 -9.81
CA LEU A 77 -6.39 4.72 -8.50
C LEU A 77 -7.31 3.48 -8.53
N LYS A 78 -8.41 3.51 -9.28
CA LYS A 78 -9.27 2.32 -9.43
C LYS A 78 -8.60 1.20 -10.20
N VAL A 79 -7.82 1.55 -11.23
CA VAL A 79 -7.04 0.59 -12.01
C VAL A 79 -5.95 -0.02 -11.14
N ALA A 80 -5.21 0.81 -10.38
CA ALA A 80 -4.22 0.34 -9.43
C ALA A 80 -4.82 -0.63 -8.40
N LEU A 81 -6.01 -0.32 -7.86
CA LEU A 81 -6.70 -1.20 -6.92
C LEU A 81 -7.02 -2.56 -7.56
N ALA A 82 -7.62 -2.57 -8.74
CA ALA A 82 -7.98 -3.81 -9.44
C ALA A 82 -6.75 -4.71 -9.69
N GLU A 83 -5.63 -4.13 -10.08
CA GLU A 83 -4.36 -4.85 -10.29
C GLU A 83 -3.75 -5.37 -8.98
N MET A 84 -3.82 -4.59 -7.89
CA MET A 84 -3.33 -5.04 -6.59
C MET A 84 -4.20 -6.14 -5.96
N ASP A 85 -5.51 -6.16 -6.27
CA ASP A 85 -6.45 -7.17 -5.79
C ASP A 85 -6.35 -8.48 -6.59
N TYR A 86 -5.90 -8.42 -7.85
CA TYR A 86 -5.82 -9.59 -8.73
C TYR A 86 -5.21 -10.83 -8.06
N PRO A 87 -4.05 -10.77 -7.36
CA PRO A 87 -3.45 -11.95 -6.76
C PRO A 87 -4.32 -12.64 -5.70
N PHE A 88 -5.17 -11.89 -4.99
CA PHE A 88 -6.07 -12.44 -3.98
C PHE A 88 -7.17 -13.33 -4.58
N HIS A 89 -7.50 -13.11 -5.85
CA HIS A 89 -8.46 -13.93 -6.60
C HIS A 89 -7.80 -15.04 -7.42
N HIS A 90 -6.46 -15.06 -7.50
CA HIS A 90 -5.68 -15.98 -8.35
C HIS A 90 -4.66 -16.79 -7.56
N GLY A 91 -5.01 -17.13 -6.30
CA GLY A 91 -4.28 -18.14 -5.53
C GLY A 91 -2.99 -17.64 -4.88
N VAL A 92 -2.92 -16.36 -4.49
CA VAL A 92 -1.87 -15.91 -3.56
C VAL A 92 -1.91 -16.78 -2.29
N SER A 93 -0.74 -17.27 -1.88
CA SER A 93 -0.61 -18.10 -0.69
C SER A 93 -1.02 -17.30 0.56
N PRO A 94 -1.79 -17.88 1.50
CA PRO A 94 -2.09 -17.24 2.78
C PRO A 94 -0.86 -16.90 3.62
N ASN A 95 0.30 -17.51 3.36
CA ASN A 95 1.55 -17.18 4.05
C ASN A 95 2.54 -16.45 3.13
N PHE A 96 2.04 -15.86 2.05
CA PHE A 96 2.88 -15.13 1.11
C PHE A 96 3.56 -13.94 1.81
N VAL A 97 4.88 -13.84 1.62
CA VAL A 97 5.76 -13.02 2.46
C VAL A 97 5.46 -11.53 2.38
N LEU A 98 4.86 -11.07 1.28
CA LEU A 98 4.51 -9.67 1.06
C LEU A 98 3.08 -9.31 1.44
N LEU A 99 2.26 -10.26 1.92
CA LEU A 99 0.86 -9.99 2.29
C LEU A 99 0.68 -8.77 3.22
N PRO A 100 1.44 -8.60 4.33
CA PRO A 100 1.29 -7.42 5.17
C PRO A 100 1.53 -6.12 4.38
N LYS A 101 2.51 -6.11 3.47
CA LYS A 101 2.82 -4.95 2.64
C LYS A 101 1.77 -4.70 1.58
N MET A 102 1.26 -5.75 0.94
CA MET A 102 0.18 -5.65 -0.05
C MET A 102 -1.08 -5.08 0.59
N TYR A 103 -1.50 -5.58 1.76
CA TYR A 103 -2.62 -4.99 2.51
C TYR A 103 -2.38 -3.52 2.84
N TYR A 104 -1.17 -3.15 3.27
CA TYR A 104 -0.85 -1.74 3.51
C TYR A 104 -0.98 -0.88 2.24
N ASP A 105 -0.43 -1.34 1.11
CA ASP A 105 -0.48 -0.58 -0.14
C ASP A 105 -1.92 -0.47 -0.69
N ILE A 106 -2.71 -1.54 -0.62
CA ILE A 106 -4.15 -1.51 -0.98
C ILE A 106 -4.90 -0.54 -0.08
N GLY A 107 -4.61 -0.53 1.22
CA GLY A 107 -5.17 0.44 2.17
C GLY A 107 -4.87 1.89 1.76
N LYS A 108 -3.66 2.18 1.27
CA LYS A 108 -3.31 3.51 0.74
C LYS A 108 -4.11 3.88 -0.52
N VAL A 109 -4.42 2.90 -1.37
CA VAL A 109 -5.24 3.15 -2.57
C VAL A 109 -6.66 3.49 -2.16
N HIS A 110 -7.27 2.72 -1.25
CA HIS A 110 -8.60 3.05 -0.70
C HIS A 110 -8.61 4.40 0.01
N GLU A 111 -7.57 4.72 0.80
CA GLU A 111 -7.47 6.03 1.46
C GLU A 111 -7.42 7.18 0.45
N ALA A 112 -6.65 7.01 -0.65
CA ALA A 112 -6.58 7.99 -1.72
C ALA A 112 -7.90 8.13 -2.50
N LEU A 113 -8.72 7.09 -2.51
CA LEU A 113 -10.10 7.09 -3.03
C LEU A 113 -11.13 7.62 -2.02
N GLU A 114 -10.70 8.02 -0.83
CA GLU A 114 -11.54 8.42 0.32
C GLU A 114 -12.50 7.33 0.80
N ASP A 115 -12.25 6.07 0.43
CA ASP A 115 -12.94 4.89 0.96
C ASP A 115 -12.31 4.47 2.29
N TYR A 116 -12.55 5.28 3.33
CA TYR A 116 -11.93 5.09 4.63
C TYR A 116 -12.32 3.77 5.29
N LYS A 117 -13.50 3.21 4.99
CA LYS A 117 -13.94 1.94 5.54
C LYS A 117 -13.02 0.81 5.07
N SER A 118 -12.83 0.69 3.76
CA SER A 118 -11.97 -0.35 3.18
C SER A 118 -10.49 -0.10 3.50
N ALA A 119 -10.06 1.17 3.54
CA ALA A 119 -8.70 1.52 3.96
C ALA A 119 -8.40 1.02 5.39
N ILE A 120 -9.33 1.24 6.33
CA ILE A 120 -9.19 0.77 7.71
C ILE A 120 -9.08 -0.77 7.75
N GLU A 121 -9.95 -1.47 7.03
CA GLU A 121 -9.93 -2.94 6.98
C GLU A 121 -8.58 -3.47 6.47
N MET A 122 -8.05 -2.88 5.41
CA MET A 122 -6.76 -3.31 4.84
C MET A 122 -5.59 -2.98 5.76
N TYR A 123 -5.58 -1.82 6.41
CA TYR A 123 -4.56 -1.51 7.40
C TYR A 123 -4.63 -2.43 8.62
N GLN A 124 -5.81 -2.83 9.07
CA GLN A 124 -5.98 -3.82 10.14
C GLN A 124 -5.42 -5.19 9.74
N LYS A 125 -5.73 -5.68 8.53
CA LYS A 125 -5.13 -6.92 7.98
C LYS A 125 -3.61 -6.83 7.92
N SER A 126 -3.05 -5.67 7.57
CA SER A 126 -1.60 -5.44 7.60
C SER A 126 -1.01 -5.58 9.02
N ILE A 127 -1.67 -5.00 10.02
CA ILE A 127 -1.28 -5.07 11.44
C ILE A 127 -1.33 -6.49 11.97
N GLU A 128 -2.42 -7.22 11.70
CA GLU A 128 -2.59 -8.62 12.13
C GLU A 128 -1.44 -9.50 11.65
N ARG A 129 -0.95 -9.26 10.43
CA ARG A 129 0.15 -10.03 9.83
C ARG A 129 1.54 -9.56 10.24
N SER A 130 1.70 -8.28 10.56
CA SER A 130 2.99 -7.71 10.94
C SER A 130 2.83 -6.63 12.02
N PRO A 131 2.57 -7.02 13.27
CA PRO A 131 2.16 -6.09 14.33
C PRO A 131 3.25 -5.10 14.73
N LYS A 132 4.53 -5.38 14.40
CA LYS A 132 5.67 -4.49 14.67
C LYS A 132 5.87 -3.42 13.59
N THR A 133 5.11 -3.46 12.51
CA THR A 133 5.20 -2.49 11.40
C THR A 133 4.44 -1.22 11.76
N TRP A 134 5.14 -0.08 11.85
CA TRP A 134 4.53 1.15 12.35
C TRP A 134 3.60 1.86 11.35
N MET A 135 3.81 1.67 10.04
CA MET A 135 3.14 2.44 8.99
C MET A 135 1.61 2.29 8.98
N PRO A 136 1.03 1.09 9.13
CA PRO A 136 -0.42 0.93 9.22
C PRO A 136 -1.05 1.65 10.41
N TYR A 137 -0.41 1.65 11.59
CA TYR A 137 -0.92 2.40 12.76
C TYR A 137 -0.91 3.90 12.51
N ALA A 138 0.15 4.41 11.88
CA ALA A 138 0.21 5.82 11.50
C ALA A 138 -0.91 6.18 10.51
N ALA A 139 -1.13 5.35 9.48
CA ALA A 139 -2.16 5.59 8.48
C ALA A 139 -3.57 5.51 9.07
N LEU A 140 -3.87 4.52 9.91
CA LEU A 140 -5.12 4.44 10.66
C LEU A 140 -5.33 5.67 11.54
N SER A 141 -4.30 6.13 12.26
CA SER A 141 -4.41 7.33 13.08
C SER A 141 -4.72 8.57 12.23
N ASP A 142 -4.09 8.70 11.06
CA ASP A 142 -4.32 9.82 10.14
C ASP A 142 -5.76 9.77 9.58
N ILE A 143 -6.32 8.57 9.29
CA ILE A 143 -7.73 8.39 8.92
C ILE A 143 -8.67 8.76 10.06
N TYR A 144 -8.44 8.27 11.28
CA TYR A 144 -9.30 8.61 12.42
C TYR A 144 -9.34 10.11 12.70
N LEU A 145 -8.22 10.82 12.51
CA LEU A 145 -8.20 12.28 12.58
C LEU A 145 -9.04 12.94 11.50
N LYS A 146 -8.99 12.46 10.24
CA LYS A 146 -9.88 12.94 9.16
C LYS A 146 -11.35 12.72 9.47
N LEU A 147 -11.67 11.67 10.24
CA LEU A 147 -13.02 11.36 10.70
C LEU A 147 -13.42 12.10 12.01
N ASN A 148 -12.60 13.04 12.48
CA ASN A 148 -12.76 13.76 13.76
C ASN A 148 -12.81 12.83 15.00
N LYS A 149 -12.23 11.63 14.89
CA LYS A 149 -12.14 10.63 15.97
C LYS A 149 -10.77 10.67 16.63
N THR A 150 -10.45 11.79 17.28
CA THR A 150 -9.12 12.02 17.89
C THR A 150 -8.78 11.00 18.97
N SER A 151 -9.76 10.56 19.77
CA SER A 151 -9.57 9.49 20.76
C SER A 151 -9.11 8.19 20.12
N ASP A 152 -9.76 7.79 19.02
CA ASP A 152 -9.44 6.55 18.31
C ASP A 152 -8.05 6.63 17.67
N ALA A 153 -7.69 7.80 17.12
CA ALA A 153 -6.36 8.04 16.59
C ALA A 153 -5.27 7.87 17.68
N ILE A 154 -5.49 8.38 18.89
CA ILE A 154 -4.59 8.20 20.03
C ILE A 154 -4.48 6.72 20.42
N THR A 155 -5.61 6.03 20.55
CA THR A 155 -5.66 4.59 20.89
C THR A 155 -4.85 3.76 19.90
N ILE A 156 -5.00 4.00 18.59
CA ILE A 156 -4.24 3.28 17.56
C ILE A 156 -2.73 3.55 17.67
N LEU A 157 -2.33 4.81 17.93
CA LEU A 157 -0.92 5.15 18.10
C LEU A 157 -0.33 4.46 19.32
N GLU A 158 -1.07 4.38 20.42
CA GLU A 158 -0.68 3.68 21.64
C GLU A 158 -0.53 2.16 21.41
N GLN A 159 -1.49 1.53 20.71
CA GLN A 159 -1.37 0.13 20.29
C GLN A 159 -0.11 -0.12 19.44
N GLY A 160 0.17 0.76 18.47
CA GLY A 160 1.37 0.65 17.65
C GLY A 160 2.67 0.81 18.46
N LEU A 161 2.67 1.68 19.48
CA LEU A 161 3.80 1.87 20.39
C LEU A 161 3.95 0.71 21.39
N GLU A 162 2.88 0.02 21.77
CA GLU A 162 2.98 -1.22 22.54
C GLU A 162 3.74 -2.29 21.76
N LYS A 163 3.48 -2.41 20.45
CA LYS A 163 4.16 -3.40 19.59
C LYS A 163 5.55 -2.95 19.14
N LYS A 164 5.77 -1.64 18.98
CA LYS A 164 7.05 -1.01 18.61
C LYS A 164 7.32 0.26 19.44
N PRO A 165 7.83 0.13 20.67
CA PRO A 165 8.01 1.26 21.60
C PRO A 165 8.97 2.35 21.11
N ASP A 166 9.93 2.01 20.27
CA ASP A 166 10.97 2.90 19.74
C ASP A 166 10.55 3.61 18.43
N SER A 167 9.28 3.50 18.04
CA SER A 167 8.78 4.06 16.78
C SER A 167 8.70 5.59 16.83
N LYS A 168 9.80 6.26 16.43
CA LYS A 168 9.87 7.73 16.29
C LYS A 168 8.67 8.34 15.53
N PRO A 169 8.19 7.76 14.41
CA PRO A 169 7.03 8.30 13.70
C PRO A 169 5.74 8.29 14.54
N LEU A 170 5.50 7.23 15.32
CA LEU A 170 4.30 7.11 16.16
C LEU A 170 4.42 8.02 17.39
N LEU A 171 5.58 8.05 18.05
CA LEU A 171 5.84 8.97 19.17
C LEU A 171 5.59 10.43 18.79
N LYS A 172 6.08 10.84 17.61
CA LYS A 172 5.89 12.22 17.10
C LYS A 172 4.41 12.55 16.88
N ARG A 173 3.63 11.64 16.30
CA ARG A 173 2.18 11.81 16.10
C ARG A 173 1.45 11.90 17.44
N LEU A 174 1.71 10.97 18.36
CA LEU A 174 1.07 10.91 19.66
C LEU A 174 1.36 12.17 20.49
N SER A 175 2.63 12.60 20.51
CA SER A 175 3.03 13.84 21.20
C SER A 175 2.30 15.07 20.65
N LYS A 176 2.10 15.15 19.32
CA LYS A 176 1.35 16.26 18.71
C LYS A 176 -0.12 16.28 19.17
N LEU A 177 -0.75 15.11 19.29
CA LEU A 177 -2.17 15.00 19.68
C LEU A 177 -2.40 15.21 21.18
N LYS A 178 -1.45 14.84 22.04
CA LYS A 178 -1.56 15.01 23.49
C LYS A 178 -1.18 16.41 23.99
N LYS A 179 -0.52 17.23 23.16
CA LYS A 179 -0.28 18.63 23.53
C LYS A 179 -1.62 19.37 23.54
N PRO A 180 -1.95 20.11 24.62
CA PRO A 180 -3.14 20.94 24.63
C PRO A 180 -3.08 21.90 23.44
N SER A 181 -4.18 22.00 22.67
CA SER A 181 -4.28 23.04 21.66
C SER A 181 -4.08 24.37 22.39
N LYS A 182 -3.14 25.20 21.90
CA LYS A 182 -3.14 26.59 22.33
C LYS A 182 -4.47 27.16 21.87
N SER A 183 -5.37 27.41 22.81
CA SER A 183 -6.55 28.22 22.61
C SER A 183 -6.09 29.53 21.96
N GLN A 184 -6.52 29.76 20.72
CA GLN A 184 -6.59 31.11 20.16
C GLN A 184 -7.80 31.80 20.77
#